data_AF-A0A545TTJ6-F1
#
_entry.id   AF-A0A545TTJ6-F1
#
_cell.length_a   1.000
_cell.length_b   1.000
_cell.length_c   1.000
_cell.angle_alpha   90.00
_cell.angle_beta   90.00
_cell.angle_gamma   90.00
#
_symmetry.space_group_name_H-M   'P 1'
#
loop_
_entity.id
_entity.type
_entity.pdbx_description
1 polymer ?
#
loop_
_entity_poly.entity_id
_entity_poly.type
_entity_poly.pdbx_seq_one_letter_code
_entity_poly.pdbx_strand_id
1 'polypeptide(L)' 'MTQSADSPSSEKLAEIRGHRIPKRRFTRWALYYFMLYIVLPVLSVSLLADALLYFLFTRFTGHCYALFCLFN' A
#
# COMPACT_ATOMS: atom_id res chain seq x y z
N MET A 1 18.76 -13.21 13.29
CA MET A 1 17.60 -12.88 12.43
C MET A 1 18.13 -12.50 11.06
N THR A 2 18.26 -13.48 10.18
CA THR A 2 18.65 -13.28 8.77
C THR A 2 17.89 -14.33 7.97
N GLN A 3 16.67 -14.01 7.54
CA GLN A 3 16.00 -14.81 6.52
C GLN A 3 16.69 -14.49 5.21
N SER A 4 17.62 -15.38 4.84
CA SER A 4 18.17 -15.49 3.49
C SER A 4 17.00 -15.64 2.52
N ALA A 5 16.91 -14.66 1.62
CA ALA A 5 16.07 -14.74 0.44
C ALA A 5 16.56 -15.90 -0.42
N ASP A 6 15.89 -17.04 -0.32
CA ASP A 6 16.01 -18.11 -1.30
C ASP A 6 14.60 -18.59 -1.67
N SER A 7 14.10 -18.12 -2.81
CA SER A 7 12.98 -18.74 -3.50
C SER A 7 13.39 -18.85 -4.97
N PRO A 8 13.37 -20.08 -5.52
CA PRO A 8 14.17 -20.44 -6.67
C PRO A 8 13.67 -19.78 -7.94
N SER A 9 14.63 -19.23 -8.69
CA SER A 9 14.54 -18.78 -10.07
C SER A 9 14.35 -19.95 -11.06
N SER A 10 13.38 -20.83 -10.83
CA SER A 10 13.06 -21.92 -11.77
C SER A 10 12.14 -21.42 -12.88
N GLU A 11 12.69 -20.61 -13.78
CA GLU A 11 12.07 -20.23 -15.06
C GLU A 11 12.10 -21.42 -16.05
N LYS A 12 11.49 -22.54 -15.69
CA LYS A 12 10.99 -23.47 -16.71
C LYS A 12 9.65 -22.91 -17.15
N LEU A 13 9.64 -22.19 -18.28
CA LEU A 13 8.40 -21.96 -19.04
C LEU A 13 7.68 -23.30 -19.12
N ALA A 14 6.56 -23.43 -18.41
CA ALA A 14 5.74 -24.62 -18.45
C ALA A 14 5.16 -24.70 -19.86
N GLU A 15 5.85 -25.43 -20.73
CA GLU A 15 5.43 -25.69 -22.09
C GLU A 15 4.29 -26.71 -22.03
N ILE A 16 3.06 -26.21 -21.97
CA ILE A 16 1.87 -27.04 -22.00
C ILE A 16 1.56 -27.28 -23.48
N ARG A 17 1.71 -28.52 -23.95
CA ARG A 17 1.34 -28.96 -25.30
C ARG A 17 1.99 -28.12 -26.43
N GLY A 18 3.27 -27.78 -26.30
CA GLY A 18 4.01 -27.01 -27.32
C GLY A 18 3.72 -25.51 -27.35
N HIS A 19 2.90 -25.00 -26.42
CA HIS A 19 2.60 -23.57 -26.32
C HIS A 19 3.37 -22.93 -25.15
N ARG A 20 4.22 -21.94 -25.46
CA ARG A 20 4.92 -21.15 -24.43
C ARG A 20 4.02 -20.04 -23.94
N ILE A 21 3.52 -20.17 -22.72
CA ILE A 21 2.77 -19.11 -22.04
C ILE A 21 3.75 -17.99 -21.70
N PRO A 22 3.55 -16.76 -22.19
CA PRO A 22 4.45 -15.65 -21.89
C PRO A 22 4.41 -15.33 -20.38
N LYS A 23 5.57 -15.05 -19.80
CA LYS A 23 5.72 -14.69 -18.38
C LYS A 23 4.83 -13.49 -18.04
N ARG A 24 4.18 -13.52 -16.87
CA ARG A 24 3.27 -12.47 -16.40
C ARG A 24 4.04 -11.14 -16.33
N ARG A 25 3.72 -10.20 -17.22
CA ARG A 25 4.37 -8.89 -17.24
C ARG A 25 3.58 -7.92 -16.38
N PHE A 26 4.27 -7.23 -15.46
CA PHE A 26 3.68 -6.08 -14.79
C PHE A 26 3.53 -4.97 -15.83
N THR A 27 2.30 -4.73 -16.26
CA THR A 27 1.98 -3.64 -17.17
C THR A 27 1.81 -2.36 -16.38
N ARG A 28 2.06 -1.20 -17.00
CA ARG A 28 1.77 0.12 -16.39
C ARG A 28 0.31 0.23 -15.92
N TRP A 29 -0.60 -0.45 -16.61
CA TRP A 29 -2.00 -0.58 -16.23
C TRP A 29 -2.20 -1.29 -14.88
N ALA A 30 -1.42 -2.32 -14.57
CA ALA A 30 -1.48 -2.98 -13.27
C ALA A 30 -1.12 -2.02 -12.13
N LEU A 31 -0.13 -1.13 -12.33
CA LEU A 31 0.23 -0.11 -11.36
C LEU A 31 -0.88 0.92 -11.19
N TYR A 32 -1.51 1.36 -12.29
CA TYR A 32 -2.65 2.28 -12.23
C TYR A 32 -3.82 1.70 -11.43
N TYR A 33 -4.18 0.45 -11.69
CA TYR A 33 -5.24 -0.23 -10.94
C TYR A 33 -4.88 -0.43 -9.46
N PHE A 34 -3.63 -0.79 -9.16
CA PHE A 34 -3.16 -0.90 -7.78
C PHE A 34 -3.28 0.44 -7.03
N MET A 35 -2.84 1.53 -7.66
CA MET A 35 -2.93 2.86 -7.08
C MET A 35 -4.38 3.26 -6.80
N LEU A 36 -5.28 3.09 -7.77
CA LEU A 36 -6.68 3.49 -7.63
C LEU A 36 -7.45 2.65 -6.62
N TYR A 37 -7.28 1.33 -6.62
CA TYR A 37 -8.15 0.44 -5.86
C TYR A 37 -7.59 0.00 -4.51
N ILE A 38 -6.29 0.19 -4.26
CA ILE A 38 -5.66 -0.18 -2.99
C ILE A 38 -5.11 1.06 -2.32
N VAL A 39 -4.24 1.80 -2.98
CA VAL A 39 -3.54 2.93 -2.33
C VAL A 39 -4.49 4.06 -2.01
N LEU A 40 -5.33 4.46 -2.97
CA LEU A 40 -6.27 5.56 -2.81
C LEU A 40 -7.30 5.34 -1.69
N PRO A 41 -7.98 4.17 -1.58
CA PRO A 41 -8.91 3.94 -0.47
C PRO A 41 -8.22 3.82 0.89
N VAL A 42 -7.02 3.22 0.95
CA VAL A 42 -6.28 3.14 2.22
C VAL A 42 -5.87 4.54 2.67
N LEU A 43 -5.39 5.38 1.76
CA LEU A 43 -5.07 6.78 2.05
C LEU A 43 -6.30 7.57 2.45
N SER A 44 -7.44 7.41 1.76
CA SER A 44 -8.64 8.18 2.07
C SER A 44 -9.19 7.84 3.45
N VAL A 45 -9.21 6.55 3.83
CA VAL A 45 -9.62 6.13 5.18
C VAL A 45 -8.65 6.66 6.24
N SER A 46 -7.34 6.60 5.99
CA SER A 46 -6.34 7.11 6.92
C SER A 46 -6.47 8.62 7.11
N LEU A 47 -6.67 9.37 6.03
CA LEU A 47 -6.89 10.81 6.06
C LEU A 47 -8.19 11.17 6.79
N LEU A 48 -9.25 10.40 6.59
CA LEU A 48 -10.53 10.61 7.28
C LEU A 48 -10.38 10.36 8.78
N ALA A 49 -9.67 9.31 9.17
CA ALA A 49 -9.37 9.03 10.57
C ALA A 49 -8.55 10.17 11.19
N ASP A 50 -7.51 10.64 10.51
CA ASP A 50 -6.67 11.74 10.99
C ASP A 50 -7.48 13.04 11.17
N ALA A 51 -8.36 13.37 10.21
CA ALA A 51 -9.26 14.52 10.30
C ALA A 51 -10.29 14.39 11.44
N LEU A 52 -10.85 13.19 11.64
CA LEU A 52 -11.78 12.91 12.75
C LEU A 52 -11.09 13.07 14.10
N LEU A 53 -9.88 12.55 14.24
CA LEU A 53 -9.08 12.71 15.44
C LEU A 53 -8.81 14.20 15.67
N TYR A 54 -8.30 14.92 14.67
CA TYR A 54 -8.10 16.37 14.78
C TYR A 54 -9.35 17.12 15.25
N PHE A 55 -10.53 16.83 14.66
CA PHE A 55 -11.77 17.48 15.06
C PHE A 55 -12.20 17.13 16.49
N LEU A 56 -12.10 15.85 16.88
CA LEU A 56 -12.41 15.41 18.23
C LEU A 56 -11.51 16.11 19.25
N PHE A 57 -10.20 16.15 19.03
CA PHE A 57 -9.26 16.73 19.99
C PHE A 57 -9.32 18.26 20.03
N THR A 58 -9.53 18.93 18.89
CA THR A 58 -9.74 20.39 18.87
C THR A 58 -11.04 20.79 19.57
N ARG A 59 -12.12 20.01 19.44
CA ARG A 59 -13.43 20.36 19.99
C ARG A 59 -13.63 19.94 21.45
N PHE A 60 -13.13 18.76 21.85
CA PHE A 60 -13.36 18.23 23.21
C PHE A 60 -12.28 18.63 24.20
N THR A 61 -11.03 18.69 23.79
CA THR A 61 -9.92 18.80 24.76
C THR A 61 -9.28 20.18 24.82
N GLY A 62 -9.53 21.11 23.89
CA GLY A 62 -8.91 22.44 23.92
C GLY A 62 -7.38 22.44 23.95
N HIS A 63 -6.76 21.26 23.80
CA HIS A 63 -5.34 21.00 23.90
C HIS A 63 -4.85 20.47 22.55
N CYS A 64 -3.67 20.97 22.13
CA CYS A 64 -3.05 20.70 20.84
C CYS A 64 -2.90 19.19 20.61
N TYR A 65 -3.32 18.70 19.45
CA TYR A 65 -3.26 17.28 19.14
C TYR A 65 -1.91 16.87 18.53
N ALA A 66 -1.30 15.87 19.17
CA ALA A 66 -0.17 15.05 18.69
C ALA A 66 1.03 15.84 18.11
N LEU A 67 1.12 15.97 16.78
CA LEU A 67 2.27 16.59 16.11
C LEU A 67 2.32 18.12 16.27
N PHE A 68 1.16 18.77 16.38
CA PHE A 68 1.09 20.23 16.56
C PHE A 68 1.43 20.69 17.98
N CYS A 69 1.48 19.77 18.95
CA CYS A 69 1.95 20.07 20.31
C CYS A 69 3.47 19.86 20.48
N LEU A 70 4.14 19.20 19.53
CA LEU A 70 5.59 18.94 19.60
C LEU A 70 6.43 20.16 19.18
N PHE A 71 5.85 21.08 18.39
CA PHE A 71 6.53 22.26 17.84
C PHE A 71 6.01 23.60 18.40
N ASN A 72 5.20 23.58 19.46
CA ASN A 72 4.61 24.78 20.07
C ASN A 72 5.11 24.96 21.50
#